data_AF-A0A4R4MCJ1-F1
#
_entry.id   AF-A0A4R4MCJ1-F1
#
_cell.length_a   1.000
_cell.length_b   1.000
_cell.length_c   1.000
_cell.angle_alpha   90.00
_cell.angle_beta   90.00
_cell.angle_gamma   90.00
#
_symmetry.space_group_name_H-M   'P 1'
#
loop_
_entity.id
_entity.type
_entity.pdbx_description
1 polymer ?
#
loop_
_entity_poly.entity_id
_entity_poly.type
_entity_poly.pdbx_seq_one_letter_code
_entity_poly.pdbx_strand_id
1 'polypeptide(L)'
;MSPRHQHTEAPMSVKIPADVDQPDKILYGLTARQLAILAGTAALCLWLLLTLGPLVPIPVLVAVLVPVVAAGVVLAVARHDGMNLDRYTLAALRHLRRTKERVTAAGPVQPPPAWCRMRGRLPEPLRLPVRAVRDDGVLELASGGVAVIVRAGTLTFGLRTPGEQAGLVAVFGRWLNSLDTPVQLLVQARPVDLTGLADHITQHAPALPDPALEQAASEHAAFLADLGAEHDLLIRQVLIVITGHVPSSPPAPALPWRQRKRHRVGRDSAAAVALRRAAEAEQALAALAIPAEVLDAANATAIMTESLSPGEPSLVDNAAPDDVITHRQED
;
A
#
# COMPACT_ATOMS: atom_id res chain seq x y z
N MET A 1 14.39 16.00 -57.35
CA MET A 1 13.16 15.88 -56.55
C MET A 1 13.17 14.50 -55.91
N SER A 2 13.72 14.38 -54.69
CA SER A 2 13.73 13.11 -53.95
C SER A 2 12.44 12.98 -53.15
N PRO A 3 11.76 11.84 -53.18
CA PRO A 3 10.57 11.64 -52.35
C PRO A 3 11.00 11.54 -50.89
N ARG A 4 10.51 12.48 -50.08
CA ARG A 4 10.55 12.40 -48.60
C ARG A 4 9.84 11.10 -48.20
N HIS A 5 10.60 10.14 -47.68
CA HIS A 5 10.04 9.03 -46.94
C HIS A 5 9.35 9.58 -45.68
N GLN A 6 8.03 9.71 -45.74
CA GLN A 6 7.20 9.87 -44.55
C GLN A 6 7.32 8.55 -43.77
N HIS A 7 8.13 8.53 -42.71
CA HIS A 7 8.04 7.50 -41.70
C HIS A 7 6.69 7.69 -40.99
N THR A 8 5.68 6.97 -41.43
CA THR A 8 4.49 6.71 -40.62
C THR A 8 4.95 5.82 -39.48
N GLU A 9 5.48 6.42 -38.40
CA GLU A 9 5.65 5.73 -37.13
C GLU A 9 4.26 5.28 -36.69
N ALA A 10 3.96 4.01 -36.93
CA ALA A 10 2.80 3.36 -36.35
C ALA A 10 2.87 3.59 -34.83
N PRO A 11 1.77 4.02 -34.18
CA PRO A 11 1.77 4.19 -32.73
C PRO A 11 2.24 2.86 -32.11
N MET A 12 3.27 2.91 -31.26
CA MET A 12 3.75 1.77 -30.49
C MET A 12 2.65 1.33 -29.51
N SER A 13 1.62 0.68 -30.03
CA SER A 13 0.58 0.03 -29.26
C SER A 13 1.13 -1.31 -28.81
N VAL A 14 2.00 -1.30 -27.81
CA VAL A 14 2.35 -2.51 -27.08
C VAL A 14 1.08 -2.97 -26.36
N LYS A 15 0.52 -4.10 -26.79
CA LYS A 15 -0.57 -4.77 -26.07
C LYS A 15 0.02 -5.31 -24.78
N ILE A 16 0.01 -4.48 -23.74
CA ILE A 16 0.33 -4.91 -22.38
C ILE A 16 -0.84 -5.80 -21.94
N PRO A 17 -0.61 -7.09 -21.65
CA PRO A 17 -1.66 -7.94 -21.12
C PRO A 17 -2.18 -7.33 -19.81
N ALA A 18 -3.50 -7.30 -19.65
CA ALA A 18 -4.15 -6.65 -18.50
C ALA A 18 -3.78 -7.27 -17.13
N ASP A 19 -3.16 -8.46 -17.13
CA ASP A 19 -2.75 -9.19 -15.93
C ASP A 19 -1.25 -9.55 -16.04
N VAL A 20 -0.40 -8.63 -15.57
CA VAL A 20 1.07 -8.78 -15.59
C VAL A 20 1.55 -9.82 -14.56
N ASP A 21 0.73 -10.13 -13.56
CA ASP A 21 1.04 -11.07 -12.47
C ASP A 21 0.50 -12.50 -12.73
N GLN A 22 0.30 -12.89 -14.00
CA GLN A 22 -0.22 -14.22 -14.30
C GLN A 22 0.78 -15.32 -13.88
N PRO A 23 0.41 -16.23 -12.97
CA PRO A 23 1.33 -17.27 -12.50
C PRO A 23 1.65 -18.27 -13.61
N ASP A 24 2.91 -18.70 -13.67
CA ASP A 24 3.38 -19.69 -14.65
C ASP A 24 2.57 -20.99 -14.57
N LYS A 25 2.06 -21.41 -15.74
CA LYS A 25 1.32 -22.66 -15.93
C LYS A 25 2.32 -23.76 -16.29
N ILE A 26 2.32 -24.85 -15.53
CA ILE A 26 3.34 -25.90 -15.65
C ILE A 26 2.78 -27.12 -16.38
N LEU A 27 1.60 -27.61 -15.98
CA LEU A 27 1.04 -28.85 -16.52
C LEU A 27 -0.47 -28.69 -16.74
N TYR A 28 -0.96 -29.01 -17.95
CA TYR A 28 -2.38 -28.93 -18.33
C TYR A 28 -3.04 -27.57 -18.04
N GLY A 29 -2.28 -26.47 -18.10
CA GLY A 29 -2.78 -25.13 -17.78
C GLY A 29 -2.95 -24.83 -16.29
N LEU A 30 -2.56 -25.75 -15.41
CA LEU A 30 -2.54 -25.57 -13.96
C LEU A 30 -1.19 -25.00 -13.48
N THR A 31 -1.26 -24.16 -12.46
CA THR A 31 -0.09 -23.63 -11.77
C THR A 31 0.56 -24.70 -10.87
N ALA A 32 1.86 -24.56 -10.57
CA ALA A 32 2.55 -25.43 -9.60
C ALA A 32 1.78 -25.55 -8.28
N ARG A 33 1.21 -24.43 -7.84
CA ARG A 33 0.41 -24.32 -6.61
C ARG A 33 -0.86 -25.15 -6.67
N GLN A 34 -1.61 -25.06 -7.77
CA GLN A 34 -2.84 -25.85 -7.96
C GLN A 34 -2.55 -27.34 -7.94
N LEU A 35 -1.47 -27.76 -8.61
CA LEU A 35 -1.04 -29.15 -8.59
C LEU A 35 -0.65 -29.60 -7.19
N ALA A 36 0.07 -28.77 -6.42
CA ALA A 36 0.43 -29.09 -5.04
C ALA A 36 -0.80 -29.25 -4.13
N ILE A 37 -1.80 -28.37 -4.25
CA ILE A 37 -3.05 -28.47 -3.49
C ILE A 37 -3.80 -29.74 -3.86
N LEU A 38 -3.98 -30.01 -5.17
CA LEU A 38 -4.68 -31.20 -5.64
C LEU A 38 -3.95 -32.48 -5.24
N ALA A 39 -2.62 -32.54 -5.38
CA ALA A 39 -1.81 -33.67 -4.94
C ALA A 39 -1.92 -33.90 -3.42
N GLY A 40 -1.88 -32.83 -2.62
CA GLY A 40 -2.09 -32.90 -1.17
C GLY A 40 -3.48 -33.42 -0.81
N THR A 41 -4.52 -32.95 -1.51
CA THR A 41 -5.90 -33.43 -1.29
C THR A 41 -6.08 -34.89 -1.69
N ALA A 42 -5.43 -35.33 -2.77
CA ALA A 42 -5.43 -36.72 -3.20
C ALA A 42 -4.69 -37.61 -2.20
N ALA A 43 -3.55 -37.16 -1.66
CA ALA A 43 -2.82 -37.87 -0.62
C ALA A 43 -3.63 -37.99 0.67
N LEU A 44 -4.34 -36.93 1.07
CA LEU A 44 -5.26 -36.95 2.22
C LEU A 44 -6.40 -37.93 1.99
N CYS A 45 -7.02 -37.91 0.81
CA CYS A 45 -8.08 -38.84 0.42
C CYS A 45 -7.61 -40.30 0.46
N LEU A 46 -6.41 -40.57 -0.07
CA LEU A 46 -5.79 -41.89 -0.02
C LEU A 46 -5.51 -42.33 1.42
N TRP A 47 -5.02 -41.43 2.27
CA TRP A 47 -4.78 -41.73 3.68
C TRP A 47 -6.09 -42.05 4.43
N LEU A 48 -7.16 -41.27 4.21
CA LEU A 48 -8.49 -41.57 4.75
C LEU A 48 -9.01 -42.93 4.25
N LEU A 49 -8.85 -43.22 2.97
CA LEU A 49 -9.27 -44.49 2.37
C LEU A 49 -8.51 -45.68 2.98
N LEU A 50 -7.20 -45.57 3.16
CA LEU A 50 -6.38 -46.65 3.75
C LEU A 50 -6.63 -46.86 5.24
N THR A 51 -6.95 -45.79 5.98
CA THR A 51 -7.18 -45.84 7.44
C THR A 51 -8.60 -46.22 7.82
N LEU A 52 -9.61 -45.66 7.13
CA LEU A 52 -11.03 -45.86 7.46
C LEU A 52 -11.72 -46.87 6.56
N GLY A 53 -11.18 -47.16 5.36
CA GLY A 53 -11.73 -48.13 4.43
C GLY A 53 -12.00 -49.53 5.02
N PRO A 54 -11.13 -50.11 5.87
CA PRO A 54 -11.41 -51.39 6.49
C PRO A 54 -12.41 -51.34 7.66
N LEU A 55 -12.73 -50.15 8.19
CA LEU A 55 -13.59 -49.98 9.37
C LEU A 55 -14.99 -49.46 9.03
N VAL A 56 -15.18 -48.84 7.86
CA VAL A 56 -16.36 -48.02 7.56
C VAL A 56 -17.06 -48.50 6.28
N PRO A 57 -18.40 -48.59 6.25
CA PRO A 57 -19.14 -48.90 5.03
C PRO A 57 -18.84 -47.92 3.89
N ILE A 58 -18.75 -48.43 2.67
CA ILE A 58 -18.50 -47.66 1.44
C ILE A 58 -19.34 -46.37 1.32
N PRO A 59 -20.67 -46.33 1.58
CA PRO A 59 -21.44 -45.10 1.42
C PRO A 59 -21.01 -43.99 2.38
N VAL A 60 -20.62 -44.33 3.61
CA VAL A 60 -20.13 -43.36 4.60
C VAL A 60 -18.77 -42.82 4.16
N LEU A 61 -17.92 -43.67 3.61
CA LEU A 61 -16.62 -43.27 3.10
C LEU A 61 -16.74 -42.29 1.92
N VAL A 62 -17.65 -42.56 0.97
CA VAL A 62 -17.95 -41.64 -0.14
C VAL A 62 -18.50 -40.31 0.39
N ALA A 63 -19.40 -40.35 1.37
CA ALA A 63 -19.97 -39.14 1.96
C ALA A 63 -18.93 -38.24 2.64
N VAL A 64 -17.81 -38.80 3.14
CA VAL A 64 -16.69 -38.03 3.70
C VAL A 64 -15.72 -37.56 2.62
N LEU A 65 -15.42 -38.42 1.63
CA LEU A 65 -14.40 -38.12 0.62
C LEU A 65 -14.86 -37.04 -0.36
N VAL A 66 -16.12 -37.07 -0.78
CA VAL A 66 -16.68 -36.14 -1.77
C VAL A 66 -16.54 -34.67 -1.31
N PRO A 67 -16.93 -34.28 -0.08
CA PRO A 67 -16.70 -32.93 0.43
C PRO A 67 -15.22 -32.54 0.48
N VAL A 68 -14.32 -33.46 0.84
CA VAL A 68 -12.88 -33.18 0.93
C VAL A 68 -12.29 -32.90 -0.45
N VAL A 69 -12.65 -33.71 -1.45
CA VAL A 69 -12.23 -33.49 -2.85
C VAL A 69 -12.82 -32.18 -3.37
N ALA A 70 -14.11 -31.93 -3.15
CA ALA A 70 -14.77 -30.70 -3.57
C ALA A 70 -14.10 -29.46 -2.94
N ALA A 71 -13.81 -29.49 -1.64
CA ALA A 71 -13.09 -28.42 -0.96
C ALA A 71 -11.68 -28.21 -1.53
N GLY A 72 -10.96 -29.30 -1.83
CA GLY A 72 -9.65 -29.26 -2.47
C GLY A 72 -9.66 -28.59 -3.85
N VAL A 73 -10.63 -28.96 -4.68
CA VAL A 73 -10.82 -28.36 -6.02
C VAL A 73 -11.20 -26.89 -5.91
N VAL A 74 -12.14 -26.55 -5.02
CA VAL A 74 -12.56 -25.17 -4.78
C VAL A 74 -11.37 -24.33 -4.29
N LEU A 75 -10.57 -24.81 -3.35
CA LEU A 75 -9.35 -24.11 -2.89
C LEU A 75 -8.31 -23.90 -3.99
N ALA A 76 -8.18 -24.84 -4.93
CA ALA A 76 -7.25 -24.73 -6.04
C ALA A 76 -7.70 -23.73 -7.12
N VAL A 77 -9.00 -23.69 -7.41
CA VAL A 77 -9.53 -22.95 -8.58
C VAL A 77 -10.16 -21.61 -8.20
N ALA A 78 -10.85 -21.53 -7.06
CA ALA A 78 -11.61 -20.34 -6.70
C ALA A 78 -10.72 -19.14 -6.39
N ARG A 79 -11.20 -17.98 -6.80
CA ARG A 79 -10.63 -16.67 -6.49
C ARG A 79 -11.69 -15.79 -5.86
N HIS A 80 -11.26 -14.94 -4.94
CA HIS A 80 -12.08 -13.92 -4.32
C HIS A 80 -11.30 -12.61 -4.37
N ASP A 81 -11.86 -11.59 -5.00
CA ASP A 81 -11.29 -10.24 -5.14
C ASP A 81 -9.85 -10.24 -5.66
N GLY A 82 -9.58 -11.05 -6.68
CA GLY A 82 -8.24 -11.20 -7.28
C GLY A 82 -7.25 -12.04 -6.47
N MET A 83 -7.57 -12.39 -5.22
CA MET A 83 -6.78 -13.32 -4.42
C MET A 83 -7.22 -14.77 -4.61
N ASN A 84 -6.27 -15.70 -4.55
CA ASN A 84 -6.58 -17.13 -4.54
C ASN A 84 -7.20 -17.53 -3.18
N LEU A 85 -8.17 -18.46 -3.20
CA LEU A 85 -8.94 -18.82 -2.02
C LEU A 85 -8.09 -19.46 -0.91
N ASP A 86 -7.01 -20.16 -1.25
CA ASP A 86 -6.02 -20.68 -0.29
C ASP A 86 -5.34 -19.56 0.52
N ARG A 87 -4.88 -18.49 -0.16
CA ARG A 87 -4.30 -17.32 0.48
C ARG A 87 -5.34 -16.58 1.31
N TYR A 88 -6.56 -16.47 0.80
CA TYR A 88 -7.66 -15.82 1.51
C TYR A 88 -8.03 -16.59 2.78
N THR A 89 -8.26 -17.89 2.70
CA THR A 89 -8.61 -18.74 3.85
C THR A 89 -7.49 -18.77 4.89
N LEU A 90 -6.24 -18.80 4.46
CA LEU A 90 -5.09 -18.75 5.36
C LEU A 90 -4.90 -17.36 5.98
N ALA A 91 -5.17 -16.28 5.24
CA ALA A 91 -5.22 -14.93 5.79
C ALA A 91 -6.36 -14.77 6.80
N ALA A 92 -7.55 -15.30 6.50
CA ALA A 92 -8.70 -15.34 7.39
C ALA A 92 -8.40 -16.15 8.65
N LEU A 93 -7.80 -17.33 8.52
CA LEU A 93 -7.40 -18.16 9.67
C LEU A 93 -6.36 -17.44 10.53
N ARG A 94 -5.36 -16.78 9.92
CA ARG A 94 -4.40 -15.94 10.66
C ARG A 94 -5.10 -14.77 11.34
N HIS A 95 -6.06 -14.13 10.69
CA HIS A 95 -6.83 -13.02 11.26
C HIS A 95 -7.67 -13.49 12.45
N LEU A 96 -8.37 -14.62 12.33
CA LEU A 96 -9.16 -15.23 13.41
C LEU A 96 -8.30 -15.67 14.60
N ARG A 97 -7.05 -16.09 14.35
CA ARG A 97 -6.10 -16.50 15.40
C ARG A 97 -5.34 -15.34 16.04
N ARG A 98 -5.32 -14.16 15.41
CA ARG A 98 -4.61 -12.98 15.93
C ARG A 98 -5.38 -12.34 17.07
N THR A 99 -4.67 -11.84 18.07
CA THR A 99 -5.25 -11.03 19.14
C THR A 99 -5.75 -9.71 18.53
N LYS A 100 -7.03 -9.41 18.76
CA LYS A 100 -7.69 -8.20 18.21
C LYS A 100 -7.37 -6.95 19.03
N GLU A 101 -7.02 -7.13 20.30
CA GLU A 101 -6.62 -6.05 21.19
C GLU A 101 -5.12 -5.80 21.04
N ARG A 102 -4.77 -4.59 20.60
CA ARG A 102 -3.38 -4.14 20.45
C ARG A 102 -3.16 -2.85 21.21
N VAL A 103 -2.03 -2.76 21.90
CA VAL A 103 -1.67 -1.60 22.73
C VAL A 103 -0.35 -1.01 22.26
N THR A 104 -0.22 0.31 22.38
CA THR A 104 1.02 1.06 22.15
C THR A 104 2.04 0.73 23.25
N ALA A 105 2.75 -0.39 23.08
CA ALA A 105 3.81 -0.83 24.00
C ALA A 105 5.13 -0.99 23.24
N ALA A 106 6.20 -0.37 23.74
CA ALA A 106 7.54 -0.47 23.16
C ALA A 106 8.18 -1.87 23.33
N GLY A 107 7.64 -2.68 24.25
CA GLY A 107 8.13 -4.01 24.58
C GLY A 107 6.99 -5.01 24.77
N PRO A 108 7.29 -6.22 25.27
CA PRO A 108 6.25 -7.18 25.63
C PRO A 108 5.32 -6.59 26.70
N VAL A 109 4.01 -6.75 26.52
CA VAL A 109 3.01 -6.32 27.51
C VAL A 109 3.25 -7.11 28.79
N GLN A 110 3.49 -6.41 29.89
CA GLN A 110 3.71 -7.07 31.18
C GLN A 110 2.39 -7.63 31.71
N PRO A 111 2.41 -8.83 32.33
CA PRO A 111 1.20 -9.38 32.93
C PRO A 111 0.71 -8.49 34.07
N PRO A 112 -0.62 -8.42 34.31
CA PRO A 112 -1.15 -7.66 35.41
C PRO A 112 -0.61 -8.18 36.75
N PRO A 113 -0.51 -7.33 37.77
CA PRO A 113 -0.13 -7.74 39.12
C PRO A 113 -1.04 -8.87 39.65
N ALA A 114 -0.50 -9.74 40.52
CA ALA A 114 -1.18 -10.95 41.00
C ALA A 114 -2.55 -10.72 41.67
N TRP A 115 -2.82 -9.51 42.19
CA TRP A 115 -4.10 -9.14 42.79
C TRP A 115 -5.18 -8.77 41.75
N CYS A 116 -4.80 -8.51 40.50
CA CYS A 116 -5.70 -8.15 39.43
C CYS A 116 -6.11 -9.40 38.63
N ARG A 117 -7.39 -9.79 38.73
CA ARG A 117 -7.95 -10.89 37.95
C ARG A 117 -8.37 -10.39 36.57
N MET A 118 -7.54 -10.63 35.57
CA MET A 118 -7.91 -10.40 34.18
C MET A 118 -8.69 -11.61 33.63
N ARG A 119 -9.79 -11.35 32.91
CA ARG A 119 -10.46 -12.33 32.06
C ARG A 119 -9.99 -12.13 30.63
N GLY A 120 -9.61 -13.20 29.93
CA GLY A 120 -9.19 -13.14 28.53
C GLY A 120 -7.68 -13.25 28.33
N ARG A 121 -7.22 -12.86 27.14
CA ARG A 121 -5.81 -12.88 26.75
C ARG A 121 -5.21 -11.48 26.94
N LEU A 122 -3.92 -11.41 27.26
CA LEU A 122 -3.20 -10.15 27.27
C LEU A 122 -3.21 -9.50 25.87
N PRO A 123 -3.35 -8.18 25.77
CA PRO A 123 -3.24 -7.49 24.49
C PRO A 123 -1.83 -7.65 23.92
N GLU A 124 -1.73 -7.62 22.60
CA GLU A 124 -0.43 -7.68 21.91
C GLU A 124 0.14 -6.27 21.67
N PRO A 125 1.46 -6.07 21.68
CA PRO A 125 2.05 -4.80 21.27
C PRO A 125 1.68 -4.47 19.82
N LEU A 126 1.22 -3.24 19.58
CA LEU A 126 0.99 -2.71 18.24
C LEU A 126 2.33 -2.56 17.51
N ARG A 127 2.57 -3.43 16.51
CA ARG A 127 3.77 -3.37 15.67
C ARG A 127 3.48 -2.59 14.40
N LEU A 128 3.89 -1.33 14.39
CA LEU A 128 3.86 -0.50 13.19
C LEU A 128 5.06 -0.81 12.26
N PRO A 129 4.88 -0.72 10.94
CA PRO A 129 5.96 -0.94 9.98
C PRO A 129 7.03 0.16 10.03
N VAL A 130 6.65 1.36 10.47
CA VAL A 130 7.53 2.51 10.70
C VAL A 130 7.70 2.71 12.21
N ARG A 131 8.94 2.88 12.66
CA ARG A 131 9.30 3.12 14.06
C ARG A 131 9.36 4.60 14.42
N ALA A 132 9.86 5.41 13.50
CA ALA A 132 10.02 6.84 13.67
C ALA A 132 10.02 7.52 12.30
N VAL A 133 9.58 8.76 12.27
CA VAL A 133 9.72 9.68 11.15
C VAL A 133 10.75 10.72 11.58
N ARG A 134 11.80 10.91 10.81
CA ARG A 134 12.82 11.94 11.05
C ARG A 134 12.33 13.28 10.51
N ASP A 135 12.87 14.38 11.03
CA ASP A 135 12.51 15.74 10.61
C ASP A 135 12.73 15.99 9.11
N ASP A 136 13.69 15.26 8.50
CA ASP A 136 13.97 15.29 7.06
C ASP A 136 13.05 14.40 6.22
N GLY A 137 11.95 13.89 6.80
CA GLY A 137 10.96 13.05 6.11
C GLY A 137 11.34 11.58 5.96
N VAL A 138 12.52 11.17 6.46
CA VAL A 138 12.97 9.78 6.37
C VAL A 138 12.23 8.90 7.38
N LEU A 139 11.65 7.82 6.88
CA LEU A 139 10.97 6.80 7.68
C LEU A 139 11.98 5.74 8.14
N GLU A 140 12.08 5.53 9.46
CA GLU A 140 12.82 4.41 10.01
C GLU A 140 11.95 3.16 10.05
N LEU A 141 12.29 2.13 9.29
CA LEU A 141 11.49 0.91 9.22
C LEU A 141 11.73 -0.01 10.42
N ALA A 142 10.68 -0.67 10.89
CA ALA A 142 10.77 -1.65 11.97
C ALA A 142 11.63 -2.87 11.60
N SER A 143 11.78 -3.15 10.29
CA SER A 143 12.67 -4.18 9.74
C SER A 143 14.16 -3.80 9.76
N GLY A 144 14.51 -2.55 10.09
CA GLY A 144 15.89 -2.08 10.23
C GLY A 144 16.45 -1.27 9.06
N GLY A 145 15.67 -1.07 7.99
CA GLY A 145 16.00 -0.16 6.89
C GLY A 145 15.45 1.25 7.08
N VAL A 146 15.60 2.08 6.05
CA VAL A 146 14.97 3.39 5.95
C VAL A 146 14.12 3.48 4.68
N ALA A 147 13.14 4.38 4.63
CA ALA A 147 12.41 4.70 3.42
C ALA A 147 12.19 6.21 3.30
N VAL A 148 12.14 6.68 2.06
CA VAL A 148 11.75 8.05 1.71
C VAL A 148 10.60 7.95 0.72
N ILE A 149 9.60 8.80 0.89
CA ILE A 149 8.44 8.84 0.00
C ILE A 149 8.54 10.10 -0.86
N VAL A 150 8.41 9.92 -2.16
CA VAL A 150 8.22 11.01 -3.12
C VAL A 150 6.78 10.95 -3.61
N ARG A 151 6.05 12.05 -3.45
CA ARG A 151 4.72 12.20 -4.04
C ARG A 151 4.90 12.70 -5.47
N ALA A 152 4.31 11.97 -6.42
CA ALA A 152 4.34 12.34 -7.83
C ALA A 152 2.92 12.68 -8.31
N GLY A 153 2.82 13.70 -9.15
CA GLY A 153 1.60 14.01 -9.87
C GLY A 153 1.41 13.12 -11.09
N THR A 154 0.43 13.49 -11.90
CA THR A 154 0.13 12.83 -13.16
C THR A 154 0.22 13.82 -14.30
N LEU A 155 0.45 13.32 -15.52
CA LEU A 155 0.42 14.14 -16.73
C LEU A 155 -0.61 13.58 -17.72
N THR A 156 -1.16 14.44 -18.57
CA THR A 156 -2.14 14.03 -19.58
C THR A 156 -1.46 13.40 -20.80
N PHE A 157 -0.97 12.17 -20.64
CA PHE A 157 -0.16 11.47 -21.65
C PHE A 157 -0.90 11.30 -22.99
N GLY A 158 -2.19 10.96 -22.94
CA GLY A 158 -2.99 10.67 -24.14
C GLY A 158 -3.27 11.88 -25.05
N LEU A 159 -3.10 13.11 -24.55
CA LEU A 159 -3.26 14.33 -25.36
C LEU A 159 -1.95 14.81 -26.00
N ARG A 160 -0.83 14.12 -25.76
CA ARG A 160 0.48 14.46 -26.34
C ARG A 160 0.64 13.88 -27.74
N THR A 161 1.49 14.50 -28.55
CA THR A 161 1.83 13.97 -29.88
C THR A 161 2.62 12.66 -29.78
N PRO A 162 2.62 11.77 -30.79
CA PRO A 162 3.35 10.50 -30.73
C PRO A 162 4.85 10.65 -30.44
N GLY A 163 5.50 11.69 -30.98
CA GLY A 163 6.91 11.98 -30.72
C GLY A 163 7.17 12.42 -29.27
N GLU A 164 6.28 13.25 -28.70
CA GLU A 164 6.35 13.60 -27.28
C GLU A 164 6.12 12.39 -26.39
N GLN A 165 5.13 11.56 -26.71
CA GLN A 165 4.87 10.31 -25.99
C GLN A 165 6.09 9.39 -25.99
N ALA A 166 6.71 9.17 -27.16
CA ALA A 166 7.93 8.37 -27.28
C ALA A 166 9.09 8.97 -26.47
N GLY A 167 9.24 10.30 -26.49
CA GLY A 167 10.23 11.02 -25.69
C GLY A 167 10.03 10.82 -24.19
N LEU A 168 8.79 10.98 -23.69
CA LEU A 168 8.44 10.76 -22.29
C LEU A 168 8.70 9.32 -21.86
N VAL A 169 8.30 8.34 -22.68
CA VAL A 169 8.56 6.91 -22.42
C VAL A 169 10.07 6.63 -22.38
N ALA A 170 10.85 7.22 -23.28
CA ALA A 170 12.30 7.05 -23.30
C ALA A 170 12.99 7.66 -22.08
N VAL A 171 12.58 8.84 -21.63
CA VAL A 171 13.09 9.48 -20.40
C VAL A 171 12.70 8.66 -19.17
N PHE A 172 11.44 8.23 -19.06
CA PHE A 172 10.98 7.38 -17.97
C PHE A 172 11.73 6.04 -17.92
N GLY A 173 11.96 5.41 -19.07
CA GLY A 173 12.77 4.20 -19.18
C GLY A 173 14.23 4.42 -18.75
N ARG A 174 14.84 5.57 -19.07
CA ARG A 174 16.19 5.92 -18.58
C ARG A 174 16.21 6.07 -17.06
N TRP A 175 15.20 6.70 -16.48
CA TRP A 175 15.08 6.80 -15.03
C TRP A 175 14.97 5.43 -14.38
N LEU A 176 14.08 4.55 -14.87
CA LEU A 176 13.97 3.18 -14.36
C LEU A 176 15.29 2.41 -14.47
N ASN A 177 16.02 2.56 -15.57
CA ASN A 177 17.33 1.93 -15.76
C ASN A 177 18.45 2.53 -14.89
N SER A 178 18.27 3.73 -14.34
CA SER A 178 19.23 4.33 -13.40
C SER A 178 19.04 3.86 -11.96
N LEU A 179 17.93 3.18 -11.65
CA LEU A 179 17.66 2.67 -10.31
C LEU A 179 18.55 1.46 -10.02
N ASP A 180 19.41 1.58 -9.03
CA ASP A 180 20.33 0.53 -8.56
C ASP A 180 19.80 -0.23 -7.32
N THR A 181 18.65 0.18 -6.80
CA THR A 181 17.93 -0.47 -5.70
C THR A 181 16.45 -0.58 -5.99
N PRO A 182 15.74 -1.53 -5.35
CA PRO A 182 14.29 -1.62 -5.45
C PRO A 182 13.61 -0.32 -5.03
N VAL A 183 12.81 0.23 -5.94
CA VAL A 183 11.87 1.33 -5.71
C VAL A 183 10.46 0.78 -5.88
N GLN A 184 9.56 1.15 -4.99
CA GLN A 184 8.16 0.77 -5.09
C GLN A 184 7.35 1.93 -5.66
N LEU A 185 6.63 1.69 -6.76
CA LEU A 185 5.62 2.60 -7.29
C LEU A 185 4.27 2.17 -6.75
N LEU A 186 3.64 3.05 -5.97
CA LEU A 186 2.35 2.80 -5.35
C LEU A 186 1.34 3.79 -5.93
N VAL A 187 0.33 3.28 -6.62
CA VAL A 187 -0.79 4.06 -7.14
C VAL A 187 -2.02 3.72 -6.30
N GLN A 188 -2.48 4.69 -5.52
CA GLN A 188 -3.67 4.54 -4.68
C GLN A 188 -4.82 5.32 -5.30
N ALA A 189 -5.96 4.65 -5.50
CA ALA A 189 -7.24 5.32 -5.75
C ALA A 189 -7.91 5.57 -4.41
N ARG A 190 -8.33 6.82 -4.15
CA ARG A 190 -8.91 7.22 -2.87
C ARG A 190 -10.22 7.95 -3.09
N PRO A 191 -11.28 7.62 -2.33
CA PRO A 191 -12.49 8.42 -2.30
C PRO A 191 -12.16 9.86 -1.95
N VAL A 192 -12.80 10.80 -2.63
CA VAL A 192 -12.77 12.22 -2.30
C VAL A 192 -14.11 12.63 -1.75
N ASP A 193 -14.07 13.19 -0.55
CA ASP A 193 -15.20 13.90 0.02
C ASP A 193 -15.09 15.39 -0.36
N LEU A 194 -16.09 15.89 -1.08
CA LEU A 194 -16.19 17.30 -1.48
C LEU A 194 -17.03 18.13 -0.50
N THR A 195 -17.70 17.51 0.48
CA THR A 195 -18.60 18.21 1.42
C THR A 195 -17.87 19.34 2.14
N GLY A 196 -16.68 19.09 2.66
CA GLY A 196 -15.90 20.13 3.34
C GLY A 196 -15.52 21.32 2.43
N LEU A 197 -15.25 21.07 1.15
CA LEU A 197 -14.96 22.14 0.18
C LEU A 197 -16.24 22.93 -0.17
N ALA A 198 -17.35 22.23 -0.39
CA ALA A 198 -18.65 22.85 -0.67
C ALA A 198 -19.10 23.73 0.52
N ASP A 199 -18.96 23.24 1.75
CA ASP A 199 -19.25 23.99 2.98
C ASP A 199 -18.35 25.21 3.12
N HIS A 200 -17.04 25.04 2.87
CA HIS A 200 -16.09 26.14 2.91
C HIS A 200 -16.46 27.26 1.91
N ILE A 201 -16.79 26.90 0.66
CA ILE A 201 -17.21 27.87 -0.36
C ILE A 201 -18.52 28.55 0.06
N THR A 202 -19.49 27.78 0.56
CA THR A 202 -20.78 28.29 1.02
C THR A 202 -20.62 29.31 2.15
N GLN A 203 -19.73 29.03 3.11
CA GLN A 203 -19.47 29.92 4.25
C GLN A 203 -18.78 31.23 3.83
N HIS A 204 -17.92 31.19 2.80
CA HIS A 204 -17.15 32.35 2.36
C HIS A 204 -17.81 33.12 1.20
N ALA A 205 -18.80 32.56 0.52
CA ALA A 205 -19.51 33.21 -0.59
C ALA A 205 -20.08 34.60 -0.23
N PRO A 206 -20.70 34.82 0.96
CA PRO A 206 -21.23 36.14 1.32
C PRO A 206 -20.17 37.22 1.54
N ALA A 207 -18.89 36.85 1.70
CA ALA A 207 -17.78 37.78 1.85
C ALA A 207 -17.23 38.28 0.49
N LEU A 208 -17.75 37.78 -0.62
CA LEU A 208 -17.31 38.19 -1.96
C LEU A 208 -17.81 39.61 -2.29
N PRO A 209 -16.99 40.42 -2.98
CA PRO A 209 -17.28 41.84 -3.18
C PRO A 209 -18.37 42.14 -4.22
N ASP A 210 -18.73 41.18 -5.07
CA ASP A 210 -19.72 41.32 -6.15
C ASP A 210 -20.83 40.28 -5.97
N PRO A 211 -22.13 40.67 -6.00
CA PRO A 211 -23.24 39.73 -5.87
C PRO A 211 -23.26 38.64 -6.95
N ALA A 212 -22.73 38.90 -8.14
CA ALA A 212 -22.59 37.87 -9.18
C ALA A 212 -21.55 36.80 -8.80
N LEU A 213 -20.49 37.19 -8.07
CA LEU A 213 -19.48 36.25 -7.58
C LEU A 213 -20.03 35.44 -6.40
N GLU A 214 -20.80 36.05 -5.50
CA GLU A 214 -21.51 35.33 -4.42
C GLU A 214 -22.45 34.26 -5.00
N GLN A 215 -23.26 34.62 -6.00
CA GLN A 215 -24.15 33.69 -6.66
C GLN A 215 -23.37 32.56 -7.35
N ALA A 216 -22.32 32.88 -8.11
CA ALA A 216 -21.49 31.88 -8.78
C ALA A 216 -20.79 30.92 -7.79
N ALA A 217 -20.33 31.44 -6.65
CA ALA A 217 -19.74 30.61 -5.59
C ALA A 217 -20.78 29.66 -4.97
N SER A 218 -22.00 30.15 -4.72
CA SER A 218 -23.09 29.34 -4.18
C SER A 218 -23.53 28.25 -5.17
N GLU A 219 -23.65 28.58 -6.46
CA GLU A 219 -23.95 27.60 -7.52
C GLU A 219 -22.84 26.56 -7.67
N HIS A 220 -21.57 26.99 -7.55
CA HIS A 220 -20.44 26.07 -7.59
C HIS A 220 -20.44 25.11 -6.39
N ALA A 221 -20.73 25.60 -5.18
CA ALA A 221 -20.84 24.76 -3.99
C ALA A 221 -21.97 23.73 -4.13
N ALA A 222 -23.14 24.15 -4.64
CA ALA A 222 -24.26 23.24 -4.94
C ALA A 222 -23.84 22.16 -5.95
N PHE A 223 -23.18 22.54 -7.05
CA PHE A 223 -22.67 21.60 -8.03
C PHE A 223 -21.68 20.58 -7.42
N LEU A 224 -20.77 21.01 -6.54
CA LEU A 224 -19.83 20.10 -5.88
C LEU A 224 -20.53 19.11 -4.95
N ALA A 225 -21.58 19.56 -4.24
CA ALA A 225 -22.38 18.71 -3.38
C ALA A 225 -23.15 17.66 -4.20
N ASP A 226 -23.79 18.07 -5.31
CA ASP A 226 -24.49 17.17 -6.22
C ASP A 226 -23.51 16.16 -6.84
N LEU A 227 -22.33 16.61 -7.27
CA LEU A 227 -21.29 15.75 -7.84
C LEU A 227 -20.83 14.67 -6.86
N GLY A 228 -20.65 15.01 -5.59
CA GLY A 228 -20.29 14.06 -4.53
C GLY A 228 -21.42 13.10 -4.14
N ALA A 229 -22.69 13.52 -4.30
CA ALA A 229 -23.85 12.69 -4.01
C ALA A 229 -24.15 11.68 -5.12
N GLU A 230 -23.93 12.06 -6.39
CA GLU A 230 -24.28 11.23 -7.55
C GLU A 230 -23.14 10.30 -8.02
N HIS A 231 -21.88 10.62 -7.69
CA HIS A 231 -20.73 9.90 -8.20
C HIS A 231 -19.76 9.45 -7.11
N ASP A 232 -19.19 8.26 -7.29
CA ASP A 232 -18.03 7.81 -6.53
C ASP A 232 -16.78 8.49 -7.07
N LEU A 233 -16.39 9.58 -6.42
CA LEU A 233 -15.26 10.42 -6.84
C LEU A 233 -13.95 9.83 -6.30
N LEU A 234 -13.06 9.47 -7.21
CA LEU A 234 -11.75 8.91 -6.87
C LEU A 234 -10.62 9.83 -7.35
N ILE A 235 -9.70 10.17 -6.45
CA ILE A 235 -8.40 10.71 -6.83
C ILE A 235 -7.34 9.64 -6.88
N ARG A 236 -6.39 9.80 -7.79
CA ARG A 236 -5.19 8.96 -7.84
C ARG A 236 -4.05 9.67 -7.15
N GLN A 237 -3.51 9.05 -6.12
CA GLN A 237 -2.24 9.45 -5.53
C GLN A 237 -1.16 8.50 -6.03
N VAL A 238 -0.08 9.07 -6.56
CA VAL A 238 1.10 8.29 -6.98
C VAL A 238 2.23 8.56 -6.00
N LEU A 239 2.70 7.50 -5.37
CA LEU A 239 3.77 7.52 -4.39
C LEU A 239 4.93 6.66 -4.88
N ILE A 240 6.14 7.18 -4.73
CA ILE A 240 7.38 6.49 -5.06
C ILE A 240 8.12 6.29 -3.74
N VAL A 241 8.23 5.03 -3.31
CA VAL A 241 8.88 4.68 -2.05
C VAL A 241 10.28 4.16 -2.36
N ILE A 242 11.27 4.93 -1.95
CA ILE A 242 12.69 4.62 -2.12
C ILE A 242 13.18 4.03 -0.80
N THR A 243 13.64 2.78 -0.84
CA THR A 243 14.12 2.07 0.35
C THR A 243 15.64 2.09 0.43
N GLY A 244 16.16 2.53 1.58
CA GLY A 244 17.58 2.44 1.91
C GLY A 244 17.84 1.20 2.75
N HIS A 245 18.66 0.28 2.23
CA HIS A 245 19.07 -0.89 3.00
C HIS A 245 20.24 -0.54 3.91
N VAL A 246 20.13 -0.84 5.21
CA VAL A 246 21.25 -0.76 6.14
C VAL A 246 21.99 -2.09 6.04
N PRO A 247 23.25 -2.13 5.57
CA PRO A 247 23.98 -3.38 5.44
C PRO A 247 24.05 -4.07 6.80
N SER A 248 23.57 -5.31 6.84
CA SER A 248 23.64 -6.19 8.00
C SER A 248 25.09 -6.61 8.23
N SER A 249 25.84 -5.80 8.98
CA SER A 249 27.18 -6.22 9.42
C SER A 249 27.04 -7.42 10.36
N PRO A 250 27.82 -8.51 10.17
CA PRO A 250 27.77 -9.66 11.07
C PRO A 250 28.04 -9.21 12.51
N PRO A 251 27.39 -9.83 13.52
CA PRO A 251 27.55 -9.44 14.91
C PRO A 251 28.97 -9.77 15.37
N ALA A 252 29.91 -8.85 15.15
CA ALA A 252 31.20 -8.91 15.81
C ALA A 252 30.97 -8.76 17.33
N PRO A 253 31.76 -9.45 18.18
CA PRO A 253 31.71 -9.28 19.62
C PRO A 253 32.13 -7.84 19.95
N ALA A 254 31.15 -6.96 20.02
CA ALA A 254 31.31 -5.55 20.29
C ALA A 254 30.35 -5.18 21.41
N LEU A 255 30.79 -4.25 22.25
CA LEU A 255 29.98 -3.74 23.35
C LEU A 255 28.63 -3.18 22.81
N PRO A 256 27.51 -3.34 23.55
CA PRO A 256 26.17 -2.96 23.08
C PRO A 256 26.07 -1.49 22.61
N TRP A 257 26.78 -0.58 23.28
CA TRP A 257 26.82 0.84 22.91
C TRP A 257 27.55 1.09 21.58
N ARG A 258 28.61 0.33 21.26
CA ARG A 258 29.31 0.40 19.97
C ARG A 258 28.46 -0.17 18.84
N GLN A 259 27.71 -1.24 19.10
CA GLN A 259 26.74 -1.79 18.16
C GLN A 259 25.63 -0.77 17.86
N ARG A 260 25.03 -0.15 18.90
CA ARG A 260 24.05 0.93 18.74
C ARG A 260 24.59 2.11 17.93
N LYS A 261 25.83 2.54 18.19
CA LYS A 261 26.47 3.62 17.43
C LYS A 261 26.66 3.25 15.97
N ARG A 262 27.14 2.03 15.66
CA ARG A 262 27.29 1.53 14.28
C ARG A 262 25.95 1.46 13.54
N HIS A 263 24.89 0.96 14.19
CA HIS A 263 23.55 0.91 13.59
C HIS A 263 22.95 2.30 13.36
N ARG A 264 23.24 3.28 14.21
CA ARG A 264 22.86 4.69 13.95
C ARG A 264 23.60 5.22 12.71
N VAL A 265 24.93 5.13 12.69
CA VAL A 265 25.73 5.59 11.54
C VAL A 265 25.31 4.91 10.22
N GLY A 266 25.06 3.60 10.24
CA GLY A 266 24.57 2.87 9.07
C GLY A 266 23.20 3.36 8.59
N ARG A 267 22.27 3.64 9.52
CA ARG A 267 20.97 4.24 9.20
C ARG A 267 21.13 5.65 8.64
N ASP A 268 21.97 6.49 9.24
CA ASP A 268 22.22 7.85 8.77
C ASP A 268 22.80 7.85 7.35
N SER A 269 23.73 6.93 7.05
CA SER A 269 24.25 6.77 5.69
C SER A 269 23.20 6.27 4.70
N ALA A 270 22.37 5.30 5.10
CA ALA A 270 21.30 4.79 4.24
C ALA A 270 20.23 5.86 3.99
N ALA A 271 19.95 6.69 4.99
CA ALA A 271 19.02 7.80 4.91
C ALA A 271 19.53 8.89 3.95
N ALA A 272 20.81 9.28 4.06
CA ALA A 272 21.41 10.24 3.16
C ALA A 272 21.39 9.75 1.70
N VAL A 273 21.66 8.46 1.46
CA VAL A 273 21.57 7.86 0.12
C VAL A 273 20.13 7.84 -0.38
N ALA A 274 19.17 7.43 0.46
CA ALA A 274 17.75 7.39 0.08
C ALA A 274 17.21 8.79 -0.25
N LEU A 275 17.55 9.82 0.54
CA LEU A 275 17.18 11.21 0.29
C LEU A 275 17.78 11.74 -1.00
N ARG A 276 19.08 11.48 -1.24
CA ARG A 276 19.73 11.89 -2.48
C ARG A 276 19.02 11.29 -3.70
N ARG A 277 18.65 10.01 -3.64
CA ARG A 277 17.92 9.34 -4.71
C ARG A 277 16.49 9.85 -4.87
N ALA A 278 15.86 10.24 -3.77
CA ALA A 278 14.55 10.90 -3.81
C ALA A 278 14.64 12.23 -4.55
N ALA A 279 15.66 13.03 -4.29
CA ALA A 279 15.93 14.27 -5.02
C ALA A 279 16.27 14.01 -6.51
N GLU A 280 17.06 12.98 -6.81
CA GLU A 280 17.37 12.58 -8.20
C GLU A 280 16.10 12.12 -8.94
N ALA A 281 15.20 11.40 -8.27
CA ALA A 281 13.89 11.00 -8.82
C ALA A 281 12.99 12.22 -9.05
N GLU A 282 12.94 13.16 -8.10
CA GLU A 282 12.21 14.42 -8.24
C GLU A 282 12.68 15.20 -9.48
N GLN A 283 13.99 15.35 -9.65
CA GLN A 283 14.59 16.03 -10.81
C GLN A 283 14.30 15.30 -12.13
N ALA A 284 14.39 13.96 -12.14
CA ALA A 284 14.09 13.15 -13.32
C ALA A 284 12.62 13.25 -13.74
N LEU A 285 11.69 13.29 -12.76
CA LEU A 285 10.25 13.46 -13.00
C LEU A 285 9.91 14.89 -13.41
N ALA A 286 10.59 15.90 -12.85
CA ALA A 286 10.44 17.27 -13.29
C ALA A 286 10.82 17.45 -14.77
N ALA A 287 11.86 16.74 -15.25
CA ALA A 287 12.21 16.69 -16.67
C ALA A 287 11.12 16.04 -17.57
N LEU A 288 10.21 15.26 -16.98
CA LEU A 288 9.03 14.69 -17.63
C LEU A 288 7.79 15.58 -17.54
N ALA A 289 7.91 16.80 -16.98
CA ALA A 289 6.79 17.66 -16.61
C ALA A 289 5.79 16.98 -15.63
N ILE A 290 6.30 16.06 -14.80
CA ILE A 290 5.55 15.45 -13.71
C ILE A 290 5.97 16.19 -12.44
N PRO A 291 5.06 16.91 -11.75
CA PRO A 291 5.40 17.51 -10.48
C PRO A 291 5.71 16.40 -9.49
N ALA A 292 6.84 16.48 -8.82
CA ALA A 292 7.25 15.53 -7.81
C ALA A 292 7.77 16.30 -6.59
N GLU A 293 7.61 15.73 -5.41
CA GLU A 293 8.01 16.36 -4.16
C GLU A 293 8.45 15.27 -3.18
N VAL A 294 9.66 15.40 -2.63
CA VAL A 294 10.09 14.59 -1.49
C VAL A 294 9.30 15.02 -0.26
N LEU A 295 8.60 14.08 0.38
CA LEU A 295 7.75 14.41 1.52
C LEU A 295 8.59 14.73 2.76
N ASP A 296 8.22 15.81 3.45
CA ASP A 296 8.69 16.14 4.78
C ASP A 296 8.04 15.24 5.85
N ALA A 297 8.46 15.42 7.12
CA ALA A 297 7.96 14.61 8.22
C ALA A 297 6.43 14.69 8.39
N ALA A 298 5.85 15.89 8.24
CA ALA A 298 4.42 16.12 8.41
C ALA A 298 3.60 15.45 7.31
N ASN A 299 3.95 15.68 6.03
CA ASN A 299 3.25 15.07 4.90
C ASN A 299 3.45 13.55 4.82
N ALA A 300 4.65 13.05 5.16
CA ALA A 300 4.89 11.61 5.22
C ALA A 300 4.02 10.95 6.30
N THR A 301 3.88 11.58 7.46
CA THR A 301 3.01 11.10 8.54
C THR A 301 1.54 11.15 8.12
N ALA A 302 1.09 12.25 7.51
CA ALA A 302 -0.29 12.38 7.02
C ALA A 302 -0.64 11.29 6.01
N ILE A 303 0.22 11.05 5.02
CA ILE A 303 0.01 10.02 3.99
C ILE A 303 0.03 8.60 4.59
N MET A 304 0.88 8.36 5.58
CA MET A 304 0.91 7.08 6.29
C MET A 304 -0.35 6.85 7.11
N THR A 305 -0.84 7.86 7.82
CA THR A 305 -2.10 7.79 8.59
C THR A 305 -3.28 7.55 7.66
N GLU A 306 -3.38 8.31 6.57
CA GLU A 306 -4.41 8.16 5.54
C GLU A 306 -4.36 6.77 4.88
N SER A 307 -3.16 6.20 4.70
CA SER A 307 -3.00 4.84 4.17
C SER A 307 -3.43 3.74 5.14
N LEU A 308 -3.43 4.01 6.45
CA LEU A 308 -3.85 3.05 7.49
C LEU A 308 -5.36 3.10 7.75
N SER A 309 -5.97 4.28 7.59
CA SER A 309 -7.41 4.52 7.72
C SER A 309 -7.95 5.23 6.45
N PRO A 310 -8.02 4.51 5.31
CA PRO A 310 -8.48 5.12 4.06
C PRO A 310 -9.98 5.48 4.14
N GLY A 311 -10.30 6.74 3.84
CA GLY A 311 -11.68 7.22 3.78
C GLY A 311 -12.33 7.50 5.13
N GLU A 312 -11.64 7.28 6.25
CA GLU A 312 -12.08 7.83 7.53
C GLU A 312 -11.71 9.33 7.54
N PRO A 313 -12.65 10.24 7.89
CA PRO A 313 -12.29 11.63 8.09
C PRO A 313 -11.17 11.67 9.12
N SER A 314 -10.13 12.46 8.85
CA SER A 314 -9.09 12.72 9.85
C SER A 314 -9.82 13.12 11.13
N LEU A 315 -9.57 12.42 12.23
CA LEU A 315 -10.05 12.85 13.54
C LEU A 315 -9.46 14.25 13.76
N VAL A 316 -10.27 15.27 13.48
CA VAL A 316 -9.95 16.68 13.69
C VAL A 316 -9.65 16.82 15.19
N ASP A 317 -8.65 17.65 15.52
CA ASP A 317 -8.21 17.93 16.90
C ASP A 317 -7.30 16.90 17.61
N ASN A 318 -6.64 15.99 16.88
CA ASN A 318 -5.47 15.34 17.47
C ASN A 318 -4.27 16.30 17.42
N ALA A 319 -3.86 16.80 18.59
CA ALA A 319 -2.56 17.42 18.78
C ALA A 319 -1.47 16.54 18.16
N ALA A 320 -0.50 17.14 17.43
CA ALA A 320 0.72 16.43 17.07
C ALA A 320 1.39 15.87 18.34
N PRO A 321 2.28 14.85 18.24
CA PRO A 321 2.95 14.28 19.41
C PRO A 321 3.63 15.31 20.32
N ASP A 322 4.03 16.44 19.75
CA ASP A 322 4.72 17.55 20.42
C ASP A 322 3.81 18.76 20.68
N ASP A 323 2.56 18.73 20.22
CA ASP A 323 1.61 19.81 20.45
C ASP A 323 1.02 19.73 21.86
N VAL A 324 0.89 20.89 22.49
CA VAL A 324 0.24 21.02 23.78
C VAL A 324 -1.26 20.79 23.59
N ILE A 325 -1.79 19.70 24.12
CA ILE A 325 -3.23 19.42 24.14
C ILE A 325 -3.91 20.53 24.96
N THR A 326 -4.63 21.41 24.28
CA THR A 326 -5.44 22.46 24.92
C THR A 326 -6.92 22.10 24.75
N HIS A 327 -7.66 22.09 25.86
CA HIS A 327 -9.10 21.91 25.83
C HIS A 327 -9.74 23.29 25.66
N ARG A 328 -10.44 23.53 24.54
CA ARG A 328 -11.28 24.73 24.40
C ARG A 328 -12.50 24.56 25.30
N GLN A 329 -12.61 25.37 26.34
CA GLN A 329 -13.81 25.44 27.16
C GLN A 329 -14.86 26.20 26.33
N GLU A 330 -15.91 25.51 25.89
CA GLU A 330 -17.06 26.15 25.24
C GLU A 330 -17.81 26.98 26.30
N ASP A 331 -17.93 28.29 26.06
CA ASP A 331 -18.73 29.25 26.83
C ASP A 331 -20.17 29.32 26.32
#